data_AF-A0A097R3K9-F1
#
_entry.id   AF-A0A097R3K9-F1
#
_cell.length_a   1.000
_cell.length_b   1.000
_cell.length_c   1.000
_cell.angle_alpha   90.00
_cell.angle_beta   90.00
_cell.angle_gamma   90.00
#
_symmetry.space_group_name_H-M   'P 1'
#
loop_
_entity.id
_entity.type
_entity.pdbx_description
1 polymer ?
#
loop_
_entity_poly.entity_id
_entity_poly.type
_entity_poly.pdbx_seq_one_letter_code
_entity_poly.pdbx_strand_id
1 'polypeptide(L)'
;MNNLPIETYESVVQQRDALAAENAAMKSIIQSVKEMAFSNRRNAHNCGPFQMTDLCDDLIAECSVVTTVSDAFTREWMAKGVDMYAELFKDTVNMDIKHNKEFHKGTVWYAAQLRKGINNAQ
;
A
#
# COMPACT_ATOMS: atom_id res chain seq x y z
N MET A 1 12.71 -15.13 -24.09
CA MET A 1 13.35 -14.56 -22.88
C MET A 1 12.38 -13.55 -22.30
N ASN A 2 12.13 -13.55 -20.99
CA ASN A 2 11.30 -12.52 -20.34
C ASN A 2 12.01 -11.17 -20.51
N ASN A 3 11.41 -10.24 -21.26
CA ASN A 3 11.95 -8.89 -21.50
C ASN A 3 11.51 -7.90 -20.41
N LEU A 4 11.11 -8.39 -19.25
CA LEU A 4 10.68 -7.53 -18.15
C LEU A 4 11.90 -6.84 -17.54
N PRO A 5 11.80 -5.55 -17.19
CA PRO A 5 12.86 -4.86 -16.46
C PRO A 5 13.19 -5.64 -15.19
N ILE A 6 14.43 -6.11 -15.10
CA ILE A 6 14.96 -6.69 -13.87
C ILE A 6 15.13 -5.52 -12.90
N GLU A 7 14.45 -5.57 -11.75
CA GLU A 7 14.69 -4.57 -10.71
C GLU A 7 16.16 -4.59 -10.32
N THR A 8 16.76 -3.41 -10.24
CA THR A 8 18.11 -3.31 -9.71
C THR A 8 18.09 -3.74 -8.25
N TYR A 9 19.16 -4.40 -7.80
CA TYR A 9 19.33 -4.74 -6.39
C TYR A 9 19.10 -3.52 -5.47
N GLU A 10 19.59 -2.35 -5.90
CA GLU A 10 19.41 -1.07 -5.20
C GLU A 10 17.93 -0.67 -5.06
N SER A 11 17.13 -0.79 -6.13
CA SER A 11 15.68 -0.49 -6.08
C SER A 11 14.95 -1.37 -5.08
N VAL A 12 15.26 -2.67 -5.06
CA VAL A 12 14.64 -3.61 -4.11
C VAL A 12 15.02 -3.29 -2.67
N VAL A 13 16.29 -2.95 -2.43
CA VAL A 13 16.77 -2.54 -1.10
C VAL A 13 16.07 -1.26 -0.63
N GLN A 14 15.96 -0.25 -1.49
CA GLN A 14 15.28 1.01 -1.16
C GLN A 14 13.80 0.79 -0.83
N GLN A 15 13.08 0.00 -1.62
CA GLN A 15 11.67 -0.33 -1.33
C GLN A 15 11.53 -1.10 0.00
N ARG A 16 12.41 -2.08 0.25
CA ARG A 16 12.43 -2.83 1.51
C ARG A 16 12.65 -1.91 2.71
N ASP A 17 13.62 -1.01 2.62
CA ASP A 17 13.99 -0.12 3.72
C ASP A 17 12.87 0.89 4.01
N ALA A 18 12.21 1.40 2.97
CA ALA A 18 11.03 2.25 3.13
C ALA A 18 9.87 1.51 3.82
N LEU A 19 9.58 0.27 3.41
CA LEU A 19 8.56 -0.56 4.06
C LEU A 19 8.95 -0.91 5.52
N ALA A 20 10.22 -1.17 5.78
CA ALA A 20 10.72 -1.44 7.12
C ALA A 20 10.58 -0.22 8.04
N ALA A 21 10.83 0.98 7.52
CA ALA A 21 10.64 2.24 8.24
C ALA A 21 9.16 2.49 8.57
N GLU A 22 8.24 2.30 7.63
CA GLU A 22 6.79 2.43 7.87
C GLU A 22 6.30 1.40 8.90
N ASN A 23 6.78 0.16 8.82
CA ASN A 23 6.49 -0.88 9.81
C ASN A 23 7.03 -0.54 11.21
N ALA A 24 8.21 0.07 11.30
CA ALA A 24 8.78 0.51 12.57
C ALA A 24 7.94 1.64 13.18
N ALA A 25 7.49 2.60 12.37
CA ALA A 25 6.60 3.67 12.79
C ALA A 25 5.26 3.12 13.31
N MET A 26 4.63 2.19 12.58
CA MET A 26 3.40 1.52 13.03
C MET A 26 3.58 0.81 14.38
N LYS A 27 4.68 0.08 14.56
CA LYS A 27 4.98 -0.58 15.84
C LYS A 27 5.16 0.41 16.99
N SER A 28 5.78 1.55 16.73
CA SER A 28 5.92 2.63 17.70
C SER A 28 4.56 3.20 18.12
N ILE A 29 3.67 3.44 17.15
CA ILE A 29 2.30 3.92 17.39
C ILE A 29 1.50 2.92 18.21
N ILE A 30 1.58 1.62 17.88
CA ILE A 30 0.95 0.56 18.68
C ILE A 30 1.45 0.58 20.13
N GLN A 31 2.74 0.83 20.34
CA GLN A 31 3.32 0.92 21.68
C GLN A 31 2.81 2.17 22.42
N SER A 32 2.78 3.33 21.76
CA SER A 32 2.19 4.58 22.27
C SER A 32 0.74 4.39 22.72
N VAL A 33 -0.10 3.79 21.87
CA VAL A 33 -1.51 3.47 22.17
C VAL A 33 -1.65 2.57 23.41
N LYS A 34 -0.80 1.55 23.55
CA LYS A 34 -0.80 0.68 24.74
C LYS A 34 -0.45 1.45 26.01
N GLU A 35 0.52 2.35 25.93
CA GLU A 35 0.96 3.18 27.06
C GLU A 35 -0.11 4.19 27.47
N MET A 36 -0.77 4.86 26.50
CA MET A 36 -1.91 5.74 26.76
C MET A 36 -3.08 5.00 27.38
N ALA A 37 -3.41 3.81 26.88
CA ALA A 37 -4.48 2.98 27.46
C ALA A 37 -4.13 2.51 28.88
N PHE A 38 -2.88 2.11 29.14
CA PHE A 38 -2.46 1.63 30.46
C PHE A 38 -2.33 2.75 31.50
N SER A 39 -1.77 3.90 31.13
CA SER A 39 -1.63 5.06 32.01
C SER A 39 -3.01 5.60 32.44
N ASN A 40 -3.98 5.63 31.52
CA ASN A 40 -5.33 6.11 31.80
C ASN A 40 -6.25 5.07 32.48
N ARG A 41 -5.89 3.78 32.53
CA ARG A 41 -6.62 2.77 33.34
C ARG A 41 -6.66 3.10 34.83
N ARG A 42 -5.69 3.89 35.35
CA ARG A 42 -5.70 4.34 36.75
C ARG A 42 -6.78 5.38 37.06
N ASN A 43 -7.35 6.00 36.04
CA ASN A 43 -8.40 7.02 36.17
C ASN A 43 -9.82 6.45 35.99
N ALA A 44 -9.97 5.22 35.48
CA ALA A 44 -11.27 4.64 35.14
C ALA A 44 -12.27 4.50 36.32
N HIS A 45 -11.79 4.54 37.57
CA HIS A 45 -12.65 4.46 38.77
C HIS A 45 -13.11 5.81 39.33
N ASN A 46 -12.64 6.95 38.80
CA ASN A 46 -12.97 8.28 39.34
C ASN A 46 -13.48 9.29 38.30
N CYS A 47 -13.73 8.86 37.07
CA CYS A 47 -14.01 9.76 35.96
C CYS A 47 -15.48 9.72 35.58
N GLY A 48 -16.18 10.84 35.77
CA GLY A 48 -17.51 11.05 35.20
C GLY A 48 -17.49 11.02 33.66
N PRO A 49 -18.67 11.12 33.02
CA PRO A 49 -18.84 10.87 31.57
C PRO A 49 -17.97 11.73 30.62
N PHE A 50 -17.34 12.81 31.09
CA PHE A 50 -16.56 13.75 30.28
C PHE A 50 -15.09 13.35 30.04
N GLN A 51 -14.48 12.50 30.86
CA GLN A 51 -13.04 12.16 30.72
C GLN A 51 -12.77 10.92 29.86
N MET A 52 -13.81 10.14 29.53
CA MET A 52 -13.70 8.99 28.62
C MET A 52 -13.67 9.43 27.15
N THR A 53 -14.31 10.56 26.83
CA THR A 53 -14.32 11.15 25.47
C THR A 53 -12.94 11.65 25.05
N ASP A 54 -12.23 12.38 25.91
CA ASP A 54 -10.90 12.93 25.58
C ASP A 54 -9.87 11.82 25.30
N LEU A 55 -9.87 10.75 26.10
CA LEU A 55 -9.02 9.58 25.86
C LEU A 55 -9.35 8.87 24.54
N CYS A 56 -10.64 8.75 24.22
CA CYS A 56 -11.07 8.16 22.95
C CYS A 56 -10.60 9.03 21.76
N ASP A 57 -10.71 10.35 21.87
CA ASP A 57 -10.29 11.29 20.82
C ASP A 57 -8.76 11.25 20.62
N ASP A 58 -7.98 11.21 21.71
CA ASP A 58 -6.51 11.06 21.66
C ASP A 58 -6.09 9.73 21.00
N LEU A 59 -6.76 8.62 21.35
CA LEU A 59 -6.50 7.31 20.76
C LEU A 59 -6.87 7.28 19.27
N ILE A 60 -7.98 7.91 18.88
CA ILE A 60 -8.40 8.01 17.48
C ILE A 60 -7.38 8.84 16.68
N ALA A 61 -6.92 9.96 17.23
CA ALA A 61 -5.91 10.80 16.59
C ALA A 61 -4.60 10.03 16.37
N GLU A 62 -4.11 9.32 17.40
CA GLU A 62 -2.88 8.52 17.32
C GLU A 62 -3.01 7.33 16.32
N CYS A 63 -4.21 6.77 16.18
CA CYS A 63 -4.48 5.67 15.26
C CYS A 63 -4.76 6.10 13.81
N SER A 64 -4.85 7.40 13.52
CA SER A 64 -5.13 7.95 12.19
C SER A 64 -3.89 7.91 11.28
N VAL A 65 -3.34 6.71 11.09
CA VAL A 65 -2.11 6.46 10.32
C VAL A 65 -2.43 6.16 8.86
N VAL A 66 -1.68 6.78 7.96
CA VAL A 66 -1.75 6.51 6.51
C VAL A 66 -0.52 5.72 6.08
N THR A 67 -0.72 4.59 5.41
CA THR A 67 0.35 3.67 4.96
C THR A 67 0.77 3.93 3.52
N THR A 68 1.24 5.16 3.25
CA THR A 68 1.54 5.62 1.88
C THR A 68 2.58 4.76 1.15
N VAL A 69 3.56 4.21 1.87
CA VAL A 69 4.61 3.38 1.28
C VAL A 69 4.06 2.00 0.93
N SER A 70 3.32 1.37 1.84
CA SER A 70 2.64 0.10 1.57
C SER A 70 1.66 0.23 0.41
N ASP A 71 0.87 1.31 0.36
CA ASP A 71 -0.08 1.54 -0.72
C ASP A 71 0.62 1.68 -2.08
N ALA A 72 1.73 2.42 -2.14
CA ALA A 72 2.54 2.56 -3.36
C ALA A 72 3.16 1.22 -3.78
N PHE A 73 3.68 0.46 -2.82
CA PHE A 73 4.25 -0.87 -3.08
C PHE A 73 3.20 -1.84 -3.63
N THR A 74 2.01 -1.91 -3.02
CA THR A 74 0.94 -2.79 -3.49
C THR A 74 0.47 -2.41 -4.90
N ARG A 75 0.33 -1.10 -5.19
CA ARG A 75 0.00 -0.63 -6.55
C ARG A 75 1.04 -1.06 -7.58
N GLU A 76 2.33 -0.90 -7.27
CA GLU A 76 3.41 -1.32 -8.16
C GLU A 76 3.45 -2.84 -8.34
N TRP A 77 3.25 -3.61 -7.27
CA TRP A 77 3.23 -5.07 -7.34
C TRP A 77 2.09 -5.60 -8.21
N MET A 78 0.88 -5.03 -8.06
CA MET A 78 -0.25 -5.35 -8.94
C MET A 78 0.04 -4.98 -10.39
N ALA A 79 0.62 -3.80 -10.64
CA ALA A 79 0.96 -3.35 -11.99
C ALA A 79 2.00 -4.27 -12.66
N LYS A 80 3.04 -4.70 -11.92
CA LYS A 80 4.04 -5.67 -12.40
C LYS A 80 3.40 -7.00 -12.79
N GLY A 81 2.43 -7.49 -12.02
CA GLY A 81 1.68 -8.71 -12.38
C GLY A 81 0.95 -8.56 -13.71
N VAL A 82 0.37 -7.39 -13.98
CA VAL A 82 -0.26 -7.07 -15.26
C VAL A 82 0.77 -6.96 -16.39
N ASP A 83 1.92 -6.33 -16.15
CA ASP A 83 2.99 -6.23 -17.13
C ASP A 83 3.55 -7.63 -17.50
N MET A 84 3.73 -8.51 -16.51
CA MET A 84 4.10 -9.91 -16.72
C MET A 84 3.09 -10.65 -17.61
N TYR A 85 1.80 -10.44 -17.34
CA TYR A 85 0.74 -11.02 -18.14
C TYR A 85 0.73 -10.45 -19.57
N ALA A 86 0.90 -9.13 -19.73
CA ALA A 86 0.97 -8.47 -21.03
C ALA A 86 2.12 -8.99 -21.90
N GLU A 87 3.28 -9.25 -21.31
CA GLU A 87 4.45 -9.81 -22.00
C GLU A 87 4.25 -11.28 -22.40
N LEU A 88 3.59 -12.08 -21.56
CA LEU A 88 3.33 -13.50 -21.85
C LEU A 88 2.42 -13.68 -23.07
N PHE A 89 1.49 -12.76 -23.29
CA PHE A 89 0.46 -12.86 -24.33
C PHE A 89 0.70 -11.96 -25.54
N LYS A 90 1.82 -11.23 -25.60
CA LYS A 90 2.11 -10.33 -26.72
C LYS A 90 2.19 -11.04 -28.07
N ASP A 91 2.66 -12.30 -28.08
CA ASP A 91 2.88 -13.12 -29.28
C ASP A 91 2.02 -14.40 -29.33
N THR A 92 1.26 -14.71 -28.27
CA THR A 92 0.83 -16.10 -27.96
C THR A 92 -0.68 -16.34 -27.90
N VAL A 93 -1.49 -15.44 -28.45
CA VAL A 93 -2.95 -15.63 -28.47
C VAL A 93 -3.40 -16.18 -29.81
N ASN A 94 -4.35 -17.12 -29.77
CA ASN A 94 -5.04 -17.73 -30.92
C ASN A 94 -5.91 -16.72 -31.72
N MET A 95 -5.63 -15.42 -31.60
CA MET A 95 -6.30 -14.32 -32.27
C MET A 95 -5.37 -13.74 -33.35
N ASP A 96 -5.93 -13.00 -34.32
CA ASP A 96 -5.09 -12.35 -35.32
C ASP A 96 -4.17 -11.27 -34.72
N ILE A 97 -3.10 -10.94 -35.45
CA ILE A 97 -2.03 -10.02 -35.03
C ILE A 97 -2.56 -8.66 -34.57
N LYS A 98 -3.65 -8.15 -35.15
CA LYS A 98 -4.24 -6.86 -34.78
C LYS A 98 -4.88 -6.95 -33.39
N HIS A 99 -5.65 -8.00 -33.11
CA HIS A 99 -6.28 -8.20 -31.81
C HIS A 99 -5.26 -8.41 -30.68
N ASN A 100 -4.14 -9.11 -30.96
CA ASN A 100 -3.06 -9.28 -29.98
C ASN A 100 -2.41 -7.95 -29.60
N LYS A 101 -2.17 -7.07 -30.59
CA LYS A 101 -1.61 -5.73 -30.36
C LYS A 101 -2.55 -4.84 -29.54
N GLU A 102 -3.85 -4.86 -29.81
CA GLU A 102 -4.82 -4.07 -29.05
C GLU A 102 -4.99 -4.60 -27.62
N PHE A 103 -4.98 -5.93 -27.42
CA PHE A 103 -4.98 -6.53 -26.10
C PHE A 103 -3.75 -6.10 -25.28
N HIS A 104 -2.56 -6.21 -25.85
CA HIS A 104 -1.31 -5.80 -25.19
C HIS A 104 -1.31 -4.31 -24.82
N LYS A 105 -1.81 -3.44 -25.71
CA LYS A 105 -1.98 -2.00 -25.37
C LYS A 105 -2.93 -1.80 -24.20
N GLY A 106 -4.05 -2.52 -24.17
CA GLY A 106 -5.04 -2.43 -23.10
C GLY A 106 -4.49 -2.87 -21.74
N THR A 107 -3.72 -3.95 -21.70
CA THR A 107 -3.09 -4.45 -20.46
C THR A 107 -2.00 -3.51 -19.95
N VAL A 108 -1.15 -2.97 -20.83
CA VAL A 108 -0.14 -1.95 -20.45
C VAL A 108 -0.80 -0.68 -19.95
N TRP A 109 -1.90 -0.22 -20.59
CA TRP A 109 -2.68 0.91 -20.09
C TRP A 109 -3.25 0.65 -18.70
N TYR A 110 -3.78 -0.55 -18.44
CA TYR A 110 -4.33 -0.92 -17.14
C TYR A 110 -3.25 -0.95 -16.04
N ALA A 111 -2.07 -1.50 -16.32
CA ALA A 111 -0.93 -1.44 -15.40
C ALA A 111 -0.56 0.01 -15.05
N ALA A 112 -0.59 0.93 -16.01
CA ALA A 112 -0.36 2.36 -15.76
C ALA A 112 -1.44 3.00 -14.88
N GLN A 113 -2.70 2.57 -14.98
CA GLN A 113 -3.77 3.05 -14.09
C GLN A 113 -3.59 2.54 -12.66
N LEU A 114 -3.18 1.27 -12.48
CA LEU A 114 -2.88 0.70 -11.17
C LEU A 114 -1.80 1.51 -10.44
N ARG A 115 -0.74 1.93 -11.16
CA ARG A 115 0.33 2.77 -10.59
C ARG A 115 -0.16 4.15 -10.15
N LYS A 116 -1.09 4.76 -10.91
CA LYS A 116 -1.69 6.05 -10.59
C LYS A 116 -2.61 6.00 -9.35
N GLY A 117 -3.19 4.83 -9.07
CA GLY A 117 -4.15 4.66 -7.98
C GLY A 117 -5.55 5.21 -8.32
N ILE A 118 -6.54 4.82 -7.50
CA ILE A 118 -7.97 5.11 -7.73
C ILE A 118 -8.30 6.60 -7.47
N ASN A 119 -7.43 7.35 -6.80
CA ASN A 119 -7.70 8.71 -6.33
C ASN A 119 -7.44 9.84 -7.36
N ASN A 120 -7.23 9.51 -8.64
CA ASN A 120 -7.31 10.52 -9.72
C ASN A 120 -8.75 10.73 -10.23
N ALA A 121 -9.75 10.16 -9.55
CA ALA A 121 -11.17 10.39 -9.76
C ALA A 121 -11.78 11.11 -8.54
N GLN A 122 -11.28 12.30 -8.21
CA GLN A 122 -11.97 13.29 -7.37
C GLN A 122 -11.77 14.69 -7.95
#